data_AF-A0A3M8GMM8-F1
#
_entry.id   AF-A0A3M8GMM8-F1
#
_cell.length_a   1.000
_cell.length_b   1.000
_cell.length_c   1.000
_cell.angle_alpha   90.00
_cell.angle_beta   90.00
_cell.angle_gamma   90.00
#
_symmetry.space_group_name_H-M   'P 1'
#
loop_
_entity.id
_entity.type
_entity.pdbx_description
1 polymer ?
#
loop_
_entity_poly.entity_id
_entity_poly.type
_entity_poly.pdbx_seq_one_letter_code
_entity_poly.pdbx_strand_id
1 'polypeptide(L)'
;MKKHLITYYTFLGLFSVMILTSLYNHLFDYAATVAEYASLGYPEHLVKPLAIAQFFGLFAIWYNKKKMLVEWAYGGFFANLTLAVVAHYSSKYGNGAEAVICLILLLTTYSLNRKRIAHSEAHKEESKVLVKV
;
A
#
# COMPACT_ATOMS: atom_id res chain seq x y z
N MET A 1 7.68 -22.12 -9.07
CA MET A 1 6.99 -21.02 -9.80
C MET A 1 5.72 -20.49 -9.11
N LYS A 2 4.67 -21.28 -8.82
CA LYS A 2 3.38 -20.72 -8.34
C LYS A 2 3.36 -20.21 -6.88
N LYS A 3 4.19 -20.77 -5.99
CA LYS A 3 4.19 -20.43 -4.55
C LYS A 3 4.46 -18.94 -4.28
N HIS A 4 5.48 -18.35 -4.91
CA HIS A 4 5.83 -16.94 -4.71
C HIS A 4 4.74 -15.97 -5.18
N LEU A 5 4.00 -16.33 -6.23
CA LEU A 5 2.86 -15.55 -6.72
C LEU A 5 1.70 -15.61 -5.72
N ILE A 6 1.37 -16.80 -5.21
CA ILE A 6 0.32 -16.97 -4.20
C ILE A 6 0.67 -16.14 -2.96
N THR A 7 1.88 -16.29 -2.42
CA THR A 7 2.32 -15.52 -1.25
C THR A 7 2.22 -14.01 -1.50
N TYR A 8 2.69 -13.52 -2.66
CA TYR A 8 2.56 -12.11 -3.01
C TYR A 8 1.11 -11.63 -3.00
N TYR A 9 0.19 -12.34 -3.66
CA TYR A 9 -1.21 -11.95 -3.72
C TYR A 9 -1.94 -12.08 -2.37
N THR A 10 -1.53 -13.01 -1.50
CA THR A 10 -2.04 -13.11 -0.14
C THR A 10 -1.70 -11.85 0.66
N PHE A 11 -0.43 -11.45 0.68
CA PHE A 11 0.00 -10.24 1.40
C PHE A 11 -0.57 -8.96 0.78
N LEU A 12 -0.61 -8.88 -0.55
CA LEU A 12 -1.25 -7.77 -1.25
C LEU A 12 -2.75 -7.69 -0.91
N GLY A 13 -3.44 -8.82 -0.85
CA GLY A 13 -4.86 -8.89 -0.47
C GLY A 13 -5.07 -8.37 0.95
N LEU A 14 -4.27 -8.81 1.93
CA LEU A 14 -4.34 -8.33 3.31
C LEU A 14 -4.10 -6.82 3.41
N PHE A 15 -3.05 -6.32 2.75
CA PHE A 15 -2.78 -4.88 2.66
C PHE A 15 -3.96 -4.12 2.04
N SER A 16 -4.52 -4.66 0.96
CA SER A 16 -5.66 -4.05 0.25
C SER A 16 -6.89 -3.95 1.13
N VAL A 17 -7.21 -5.00 1.91
CA VAL A 17 -8.34 -4.98 2.84
C VAL A 17 -8.17 -3.86 3.85
N MET A 18 -6.99 -3.68 4.44
CA MET A 18 -6.74 -2.57 5.38
C MET A 18 -6.94 -1.20 4.73
N ILE A 19 -6.41 -1.00 3.52
CA ILE A 19 -6.61 0.26 2.78
C ILE A 19 -8.08 0.46 2.41
N LEU A 20 -8.81 -0.60 2.03
CA LEU A 20 -10.23 -0.52 1.68
C LEU A 20 -11.09 -0.22 2.91
N THR A 21 -10.78 -0.77 4.08
CA THR A 21 -11.44 -0.38 5.34
C THR A 21 -11.20 1.09 5.66
N SER A 22 -9.97 1.57 5.48
CA SER A 22 -9.66 3.00 5.61
C SER A 22 -10.51 3.83 4.64
N LEU A 23 -10.53 3.49 3.35
CA LEU A 23 -11.36 4.16 2.34
C LEU A 23 -12.86 4.12 2.65
N TYR A 24 -13.35 3.00 3.17
CA TYR A 24 -14.73 2.85 3.60
C TYR A 24 -15.07 3.88 4.69
N ASN A 25 -14.22 4.03 5.71
CA ASN A 25 -14.42 5.03 6.76
C ASN A 25 -14.42 6.45 6.18
N HIS A 26 -13.50 6.77 5.26
CA HIS A 26 -13.45 8.09 4.61
C HIS A 26 -14.72 8.44 3.80
N LEU A 27 -15.45 7.44 3.30
CA LEU A 27 -16.63 7.65 2.45
C LEU A 27 -17.95 7.55 3.22
N PHE A 28 -18.06 6.57 4.13
CA PHE A 28 -19.31 6.23 4.82
C PHE A 28 -19.35 6.72 6.27
N ASP A 29 -18.20 6.98 6.88
CA ASP A 29 -18.07 7.53 8.23
C ASP A 29 -17.21 8.80 8.23
N TYR A 30 -17.60 9.74 7.37
CA TYR A 30 -16.84 10.96 7.16
C TYR A 30 -16.73 11.80 8.44
N ALA A 31 -17.81 11.89 9.22
CA ALA A 31 -17.83 12.68 10.44
C ALA A 31 -16.87 12.13 11.51
N ALA A 32 -16.85 10.81 11.73
CA ALA A 32 -15.90 10.22 12.67
C ALA A 32 -14.46 10.35 12.18
N THR A 33 -14.23 10.16 10.87
CA THR A 33 -12.90 10.34 10.26
C THR A 33 -12.40 11.77 10.45
N VAL A 34 -13.24 12.79 10.24
CA VAL A 34 -12.86 14.19 10.46
C VAL A 34 -12.55 14.46 11.93
N ALA A 35 -13.33 13.90 12.86
CA ALA A 35 -13.06 14.03 14.30
C ALA A 35 -11.73 13.38 14.70
N GLU A 36 -11.41 12.21 14.14
CA GLU A 36 -10.12 11.54 14.33
C GLU A 36 -8.96 12.41 13.83
N TYR A 37 -9.05 12.93 12.60
CA TYR A 37 -8.03 13.82 12.03
C TYR A 37 -7.85 15.09 12.87
N ALA A 38 -8.94 15.69 13.35
CA ALA A 38 -8.88 16.85 14.25
C ALA A 38 -8.18 16.51 15.57
N SER A 39 -8.41 15.31 16.14
CA SER A 39 -7.72 14.85 17.35
C SER A 39 -6.20 14.67 17.16
N LEU A 40 -5.78 14.41 15.91
CA LEU A 40 -4.38 14.33 15.50
C LEU A 40 -3.80 15.69 15.07
N GLY A 41 -4.60 16.77 15.09
CA GLY A 41 -4.19 18.11 14.70
C GLY A 41 -4.24 18.40 13.19
N TYR A 42 -4.91 17.55 12.40
CA TYR A 42 -5.03 17.71 10.96
C TYR A 42 -6.35 18.39 10.56
N PRO A 43 -6.33 19.26 9.53
CA PRO A 43 -7.55 19.89 9.02
C PRO A 43 -8.39 18.93 8.15
N GLU A 44 -9.71 19.13 8.18
CA GLU A 44 -10.71 18.32 7.45
C GLU A 44 -10.45 18.18 5.94
N HIS A 45 -9.92 19.24 5.31
CA HIS A 45 -9.72 19.25 3.86
C HIS A 45 -8.66 18.24 3.38
N LEU A 46 -7.87 17.64 4.28
CA LEU A 46 -6.91 16.57 3.93
C LEU A 46 -7.58 15.20 3.73
N VAL A 47 -8.75 14.97 4.33
CA VAL A 47 -9.43 13.66 4.33
C VAL A 47 -9.77 13.21 2.91
N LYS A 48 -10.39 14.08 2.09
CA LYS A 48 -10.81 13.73 0.73
C LYS A 48 -9.64 13.51 -0.24
N PRO A 49 -8.63 14.41 -0.33
CA PRO A 49 -7.45 14.18 -1.16
C PRO A 49 -6.71 12.90 -0.80
N LEU A 50 -6.61 12.58 0.50
CA LEU A 50 -5.92 11.37 0.93
C LEU A 50 -6.66 10.11 0.51
N ALA A 51 -7.98 10.07 0.68
CA ALA A 51 -8.80 8.96 0.20
C ALA A 51 -8.65 8.75 -1.32
N ILE A 52 -8.67 9.83 -2.11
CA ILE A 52 -8.46 9.75 -3.56
C ILE A 52 -7.06 9.19 -3.87
N ALA A 53 -6.03 9.67 -3.18
CA ALA A 53 -4.65 9.18 -3.37
C ALA A 53 -4.52 7.69 -3.00
N GLN A 54 -5.13 7.24 -1.91
CA GLN A 54 -5.15 5.83 -1.50
C GLN A 54 -5.83 4.94 -2.55
N PHE A 55 -6.96 5.38 -3.10
CA PHE A 55 -7.66 4.65 -4.16
C PHE A 55 -6.78 4.47 -5.41
N PHE A 56 -6.18 5.56 -5.92
CA PHE A 56 -5.30 5.49 -7.09
C PHE A 56 -4.00 4.72 -6.81
N GLY A 57 -3.43 4.86 -5.61
CA GLY A 57 -2.26 4.09 -5.20
C GLY A 57 -2.56 2.59 -5.21
N LEU A 58 -3.69 2.19 -4.63
CA LEU A 58 -4.08 0.78 -4.57
C LEU A 58 -4.35 0.22 -5.98
N PHE A 59 -5.06 0.99 -6.81
CA PHE A 59 -5.31 0.64 -8.21
C PHE A 59 -4.01 0.48 -9.00
N ALA A 60 -3.04 1.37 -8.78
CA ALA A 60 -1.73 1.30 -9.43
C ALA A 60 -0.96 0.03 -9.05
N ILE A 61 -1.00 -0.40 -7.78
CA ILE A 61 -0.31 -1.61 -7.33
C ILE A 61 -0.93 -2.87 -7.94
N TRP A 62 -2.26 -2.95 -8.07
CA TRP A 62 -2.95 -4.13 -8.59
C TRP A 62 -2.85 -4.27 -10.11
N TYR A 63 -3.07 -3.19 -10.85
CA TYR A 63 -3.38 -3.29 -12.28
C TYR A 63 -2.27 -2.76 -13.18
N ASN A 64 -1.32 -1.99 -12.65
CA ASN A 64 -0.38 -1.29 -13.50
C ASN A 64 0.84 -2.15 -13.86
N LYS A 65 1.18 -2.18 -15.15
CA LYS A 65 2.38 -2.86 -15.66
C LYS A 65 3.62 -1.96 -15.66
N LYS A 66 3.44 -0.63 -15.56
CA LYS A 66 4.56 0.32 -15.58
C LYS A 66 5.23 0.39 -14.20
N LYS A 67 6.49 -0.05 -14.13
CA LYS A 67 7.30 -0.05 -12.91
C LYS A 67 7.29 1.30 -12.18
N MET A 68 7.41 2.41 -12.92
CA MET A 68 7.43 3.76 -12.35
C MET A 68 6.19 4.08 -11.50
N LEU A 69 4.99 3.82 -12.02
CA LEU A 69 3.73 4.15 -11.30
C LEU A 69 3.53 3.26 -10.07
N VAL A 70 3.97 2.00 -10.15
CA VAL A 70 3.92 1.07 -9.01
C VAL A 70 4.88 1.52 -7.90
N GLU A 71 6.11 1.93 -8.24
CA GLU A 71 7.08 2.43 -7.25
C GLU A 71 6.58 3.74 -6.60
N TRP A 72 5.96 4.64 -7.36
CA TRP A 72 5.33 5.85 -6.82
C TRP A 72 4.20 5.53 -5.84
N ALA A 73 3.36 4.54 -6.16
CA ALA A 73 2.30 4.10 -5.26
C ALA A 73 2.87 3.52 -3.95
N TYR A 74 3.86 2.63 -4.02
CA TYR A 74 4.54 2.11 -2.83
C TYR A 74 5.21 3.23 -2.01
N GLY A 75 5.89 4.17 -2.66
CA GLY A 75 6.52 5.31 -2.00
C GLY A 75 5.52 6.24 -1.31
N GLY A 76 4.40 6.53 -1.98
CA GLY A 76 3.32 7.34 -1.43
C GLY A 76 2.67 6.69 -0.20
N PHE A 77 2.33 5.39 -0.27
CA PHE A 77 1.81 4.66 0.88
C PHE A 77 2.82 4.58 2.02
N PHE A 78 4.11 4.39 1.71
CA PHE A 78 5.16 4.35 2.72
C PHE A 78 5.24 5.67 3.48
N ALA A 79 5.33 6.80 2.76
CA ALA A 79 5.36 8.12 3.36
C ALA A 79 4.11 8.39 4.20
N ASN A 80 2.91 8.08 3.67
CA ASN A 80 1.66 8.27 4.38
C ASN A 80 1.58 7.46 5.68
N LEU A 81 1.89 6.16 5.63
CA LEU A 81 1.84 5.30 6.80
C LEU A 81 2.90 5.65 7.84
N THR A 82 4.10 6.05 7.42
CA THR A 82 5.13 6.55 8.35
C THR A 82 4.66 7.82 9.05
N LEU A 83 4.07 8.77 8.32
CA LEU A 83 3.52 9.99 8.93
C LEU A 83 2.35 9.68 9.86
N ALA A 84 1.50 8.72 9.53
CA ALA A 84 0.42 8.27 10.40
C ALA A 84 0.97 7.69 11.72
N VAL A 85 2.00 6.83 11.66
CA VAL A 85 2.67 6.30 12.86
C VAL A 85 3.21 7.43 13.73
N VAL A 86 3.88 8.42 13.14
CA VAL A 86 4.40 9.60 13.85
C VAL A 86 3.26 10.43 14.48
N ALA A 87 2.16 10.63 13.76
CA ALA A 87 1.01 11.39 14.25
C ALA A 87 0.34 10.72 15.45
N HIS A 88 0.10 9.40 15.39
CA HIS A 88 -0.46 8.66 16.52
C HIS A 88 0.50 8.62 17.71
N TYR A 89 1.81 8.47 17.48
CA TYR A 89 2.82 8.51 18.54
C TYR A 89 2.90 9.88 19.24
N SER A 90 2.72 10.96 18.47
CA SER A 90 2.76 12.33 18.98
C SER A 90 1.44 12.76 19.65
N SER A 91 0.35 12.04 19.39
CA SER A 91 -0.95 12.28 19.99
C SER A 91 -1.08 11.60 21.35
N LYS A 92 -1.77 12.26 22.30
CA LYS A 92 -2.07 11.68 23.62
C LYS A 92 -3.08 10.53 23.58
N TYR A 93 -3.77 10.34 22.45
CA TYR A 93 -4.93 9.44 22.32
C TYR A 93 -4.80 8.41 21.19
N GLY A 94 -3.69 8.43 20.43
CA GLY A 94 -3.53 7.62 19.24
C GLY A 94 -2.97 6.22 19.50
N ASN A 95 -3.68 5.18 19.06
CA ASN A 95 -3.11 3.83 18.92
C ASN A 95 -2.53 3.65 17.51
N GLY A 96 -1.22 3.85 17.36
CA GLY A 96 -0.53 3.71 16.07
C GLY A 96 -0.36 2.27 15.57
N ALA A 97 -0.86 1.26 16.29
CA ALA A 97 -0.65 -0.15 15.95
C ALA A 97 -1.17 -0.51 14.55
N GLU A 98 -2.34 0.00 14.16
CA GLU A 98 -2.92 -0.27 12.85
C GLU A 98 -2.03 0.25 11.71
N ALA A 99 -1.51 1.48 11.85
CA ALA A 99 -0.59 2.08 10.89
C ALA A 99 0.73 1.29 10.80
N VAL A 100 1.27 0.81 11.92
CA VAL A 100 2.48 -0.02 11.96
C VAL A 100 2.25 -1.36 11.26
N ILE A 101 1.15 -2.05 11.55
CA ILE A 101 0.82 -3.34 10.91
C ILE A 101 0.66 -3.15 9.41
N CYS A 102 -0.05 -2.09 8.98
CA CYS A 102 -0.24 -1.78 7.57
C CYS A 102 1.10 -1.48 6.87
N LEU A 103 2.01 -0.76 7.54
CA LEU A 103 3.35 -0.45 7.03
C LEU A 103 4.18 -1.72 6.83
N ILE A 104 4.15 -2.65 7.79
CA ILE A 104 4.85 -3.95 7.67
C ILE A 104 4.30 -4.75 6.49
N LEU A 105 2.97 -4.77 6.30
CA LEU A 105 2.34 -5.43 5.15
C LEU A 105 2.76 -4.77 3.83
N LEU A 106 2.83 -3.44 3.76
CA LEU A 106 3.29 -2.71 2.60
C LEU A 106 4.74 -3.11 2.23
N LEU A 107 5.66 -3.08 3.20
CA LEU A 107 7.06 -3.43 2.99
C LEU A 107 7.25 -4.89 2.58
N THR A 108 6.45 -5.79 3.17
CA THR A 108 6.44 -7.21 2.80
C THR A 108 5.96 -7.38 1.36
N THR A 109 4.86 -6.71 1.01
CA THR A 109 4.29 -6.76 -0.35
C THR A 109 5.28 -6.19 -1.37
N TYR A 110 5.97 -5.09 -1.05
CA TYR A 110 7.01 -4.50 -1.88
C TYR A 110 8.17 -5.48 -2.14
N SER A 111 8.68 -6.08 -1.07
CA SER A 111 9.78 -7.05 -1.14
C SER A 111 9.40 -8.28 -1.97
N LEU A 112 8.17 -8.77 -1.83
CA LEU A 112 7.65 -9.88 -2.63
C LEU A 112 7.44 -9.48 -4.10
N ASN A 113 6.99 -8.25 -4.38
CA ASN A 113 6.85 -7.74 -5.74
C ASN A 113 8.19 -7.69 -6.47
N ARG A 114 9.24 -7.21 -5.79
CA ARG A 114 10.61 -7.17 -6.33
C ARG A 114 11.11 -8.58 -6.69
N LYS A 115 10.90 -9.56 -5.81
CA LYS A 115 11.26 -10.97 -6.06
C LYS A 115 10.49 -11.56 -7.25
N ARG A 116 9.20 -11.25 -7.38
CA ARG A 116 8.34 -11.67 -8.50
C ARG A 116 8.86 -11.16 -9.84
N ILE A 117 9.21 -9.88 -9.92
CA ILE A 117 9.71 -9.26 -11.14
C ILE A 117 11.06 -9.88 -11.56
N ALA A 118 12.00 -10.02 -10.62
CA ALA A 118 13.31 -10.63 -10.90
C ALA A 118 13.18 -12.06 -11.43
N HIS A 119 12.32 -12.88 -10.84
CA HIS A 119 12.07 -14.25 -11.32
C HIS A 119 11.42 -14.24 -12.72
N SER A 120 10.54 -13.29 -13.01
CA SER A 120 9.93 -13.19 -14.34
C SER A 120 10.93 -12.78 -15.43
N GLU A 121 11.92 -11.96 -15.09
CA GLU A 121 12.96 -11.51 -16.02
C GLU A 121 13.97 -12.64 -16.31
N ALA A 122 14.44 -13.35 -15.28
CA ALA A 122 15.33 -14.49 -15.44
C ALA A 122 14.75 -15.58 -16.36
N HIS A 123 13.48 -15.94 -16.17
CA HIS A 123 12.82 -16.95 -16.99
C HIS A 123 12.64 -16.53 -18.46
N LYS A 124 12.39 -15.23 -18.71
CA LYS A 124 12.33 -14.69 -20.08
C LYS A 124 13.68 -14.76 -20.78
N GLU A 125 14.77 -14.53 -20.05
CA GLU A 125 16.13 -14.61 -20.60
C GLU A 125 16.50 -16.06 -20.95
N GLU A 126 16.27 -17.00 -20.02
CA GLU A 126 16.46 -18.45 -20.26
C GLU A 126 15.67 -18.93 -21.49
N SER A 127 14.40 -18.56 -21.59
CA SER A 127 13.55 -18.95 -22.73
C SER A 127 14.04 -18.37 -24.05
N LYS A 128 14.57 -17.14 -24.08
CA LYS A 128 15.16 -16.55 -25.30
C LYS A 128 16.44 -17.26 -25.73
N VAL A 129 17.26 -17.71 -24.78
CA VAL A 129 18.49 -18.46 -25.07
C VAL A 129 18.14 -19.82 -25.68
N LEU A 130 17.17 -20.54 -25.10
CA LEU A 130 16.76 -21.87 -25.58
C LEU A 130 16.15 -21.86 -26.99
N VAL A 131 15.48 -20.78 -27.40
CA VAL A 131 14.88 -20.66 -28.74
C VAL A 131 15.90 -20.27 -29.82
N LYS A 132 17.09 -19.80 -29.43
CA LYS A 132 18.16 -19.40 -30.35
C LYS A 132 19.16 -20.53 -30.69
N VAL A 133 19.05 -21.69 -30.05
CA VAL A 133 19.87 -22.90 -30.29
C VAL A 133 19.08 -23.87 -31.16
#